data_AF-A0A9P0NQF6-F1
#
_entry.id   AF-A0A9P0NQF6-F1
#
_cell.length_a   1.000
_cell.length_b   1.000
_cell.length_c   1.000
_cell.angle_alpha   90.00
_cell.angle_beta   90.00
_cell.angle_gamma   90.00
#
_symmetry.space_group_name_H-M   'P 1'
#
loop_
_entity.id
_entity.type
_entity.pdbx_description
1 polymer ?
#
loop_
_entity_poly.entity_id
_entity_poly.type
_entity_poly.pdbx_seq_one_letter_code
_entity_poly.pdbx_strand_id
1 'polypeptide(L)'
;MYLYDKRETLTVTDFNSVMFIHTTNVTNPMMVVCIFLNSEHLHAMICQLESAAFQPHSHKEYLYVYKWKSSGYFIKKMFYGVNGFLCTFGPILAMLQGKAAPLATYIPPWIHWRVYFWFQSTVSVYNATMASIYVSILCTLLIEAIIQVACLKERLESVEDRRCLEECIEHYSQITAFTKRIHNICKIGLTVVFVTGVLNICTSLSLILEVKFIELVFMVPYLSEMIMIIYIHCFYGTILANEVRKYYHLLSLQIDDSPFTKTSKLNLEVLQFAIK
;
A
#
# COMPACT_ATOMS: atom_id res chain seq x y z
N MET A 1 -19.34 -3.41 28.93
CA MET A 1 -20.81 -3.27 28.91
C MET A 1 -21.23 -3.46 27.47
N TYR A 2 -21.99 -4.51 27.16
CA TYR A 2 -22.28 -4.87 25.77
C TYR A 2 -23.34 -3.96 25.18
N LEU A 3 -23.24 -3.71 23.88
CA LEU A 3 -24.25 -2.98 23.11
C LEU A 3 -25.58 -3.76 23.04
N TYR A 4 -25.51 -5.08 23.10
CA TYR A 4 -26.69 -5.94 23.15
C TYR A 4 -27.51 -5.76 24.44
N ASP A 5 -26.86 -5.44 25.55
CA ASP A 5 -27.55 -5.16 26.84
C ASP A 5 -28.18 -3.77 26.87
N LYS A 6 -27.84 -2.90 25.91
CA LYS A 6 -28.31 -1.51 25.81
C LYS A 6 -29.16 -1.25 24.56
N ARG A 7 -29.87 -2.25 24.03
CA ARG A 7 -30.67 -2.07 22.79
C ARG A 7 -31.59 -0.84 22.82
N GLU A 8 -32.11 -0.48 23.98
CA GLU A 8 -33.03 0.67 24.13
C GLU A 8 -32.32 2.03 24.25
N THR A 9 -30.99 2.05 24.41
CA THR A 9 -30.18 3.27 24.67
C THR A 9 -28.94 3.38 23.79
N LEU A 10 -28.95 2.73 22.61
CA LEU A 10 -27.87 2.82 21.62
C LEU A 10 -27.69 4.25 21.13
N THR A 11 -26.50 4.80 21.30
CA THR A 11 -26.13 6.11 20.73
C THR A 11 -25.50 5.97 19.35
N VAL A 12 -25.36 7.08 18.63
CA VAL A 12 -24.63 7.13 17.36
C VAL A 12 -23.13 6.82 17.57
N THR A 13 -22.57 7.25 18.70
CA THR A 13 -21.19 6.95 19.13
C THR A 13 -20.94 5.45 19.21
N ASP A 14 -21.89 4.75 19.84
CA ASP A 14 -21.87 3.32 20.02
C ASP A 14 -21.86 2.60 18.65
N PHE A 15 -22.73 3.03 17.74
CA PHE A 15 -22.75 2.51 16.37
C PHE A 15 -21.44 2.77 15.62
N ASN A 16 -20.91 3.99 15.68
CA ASN A 16 -19.66 4.37 15.01
C ASN A 16 -18.45 3.58 15.54
N SER A 17 -18.40 3.34 16.84
CA SER A 17 -17.34 2.52 17.47
C SER A 17 -17.36 1.07 16.98
N VAL A 18 -18.56 0.48 16.90
CA VAL A 18 -18.74 -0.89 16.37
C VAL A 18 -18.35 -0.96 14.91
N MET A 19 -18.89 -0.05 14.09
CA MET A 19 -18.59 0.02 12.68
C MET A 19 -17.09 0.11 12.46
N PHE A 20 -16.41 1.04 13.14
CA PHE A 20 -14.96 1.22 13.09
C PHE A 20 -14.18 -0.07 13.39
N ILE A 21 -14.53 -0.78 14.48
CA ILE A 21 -13.83 -2.02 14.87
C ILE A 21 -14.05 -3.11 13.82
N HIS A 22 -15.29 -3.29 13.35
CA HIS A 22 -15.63 -4.34 12.41
C HIS A 22 -15.06 -4.09 11.02
N THR A 23 -15.18 -2.87 10.50
CA THR A 23 -14.60 -2.51 9.19
C THR A 23 -13.09 -2.71 9.20
N THR A 24 -12.39 -2.31 10.27
CA THR A 24 -10.94 -2.52 10.40
C THR A 24 -10.58 -4.01 10.44
N ASN A 25 -11.28 -4.79 11.28
CA ASN A 25 -11.04 -6.22 11.41
C ASN A 25 -11.40 -7.04 10.16
N VAL A 26 -12.29 -6.53 9.29
CA VAL A 26 -12.59 -7.15 7.99
C VAL A 26 -11.61 -6.70 6.91
N THR A 27 -11.24 -5.41 6.91
CA THR A 27 -10.36 -4.85 5.87
C THR A 27 -8.99 -5.50 5.88
N ASN A 28 -8.34 -5.63 7.04
CA ASN A 28 -6.94 -6.08 7.10
C ASN A 28 -6.78 -7.53 6.61
N PRO A 29 -7.63 -8.51 6.99
CA PRO A 29 -7.61 -9.84 6.38
C PRO A 29 -7.95 -9.83 4.90
N MET A 30 -8.91 -9.00 4.44
CA MET A 30 -9.24 -8.90 3.02
C MET A 30 -8.06 -8.44 2.17
N MET A 31 -7.21 -7.54 2.69
CA MET A 31 -5.96 -7.14 2.02
C MET A 31 -5.02 -8.32 1.82
N VAL A 32 -4.90 -9.21 2.80
CA VAL A 32 -4.06 -10.40 2.73
C VAL A 32 -4.62 -11.44 1.77
N VAL A 33 -5.93 -11.63 1.78
CA VAL A 33 -6.62 -12.46 0.77
C VAL A 33 -6.32 -11.92 -0.63
N CYS A 34 -6.31 -10.60 -0.83
CA CYS A 34 -5.91 -10.01 -2.10
C CYS A 34 -4.45 -10.35 -2.48
N ILE A 35 -3.51 -10.38 -1.53
CA ILE A 35 -2.13 -10.83 -1.81
C ILE A 35 -2.12 -12.31 -2.20
N PHE A 36 -2.78 -13.17 -1.44
CA PHE A 36 -2.79 -14.61 -1.69
C PHE A 36 -3.38 -14.95 -3.06
N LEU A 37 -4.50 -14.31 -3.42
CA LEU A 37 -5.13 -14.47 -4.73
C LEU A 37 -4.24 -13.99 -5.88
N ASN A 38 -3.24 -13.15 -5.60
CA ASN A 38 -2.28 -12.64 -6.59
C ASN A 38 -0.85 -13.14 -6.35
N SER A 39 -0.67 -14.22 -5.58
CA SER A 39 0.65 -14.70 -5.16
C SER A 39 1.51 -15.13 -6.36
N GLU A 40 0.94 -15.77 -7.37
CA GLU A 40 1.64 -16.14 -8.61
C GLU A 40 2.16 -14.91 -9.36
N HIS A 41 1.33 -13.87 -9.49
CA HIS A 41 1.74 -12.61 -10.12
C HIS A 41 2.81 -11.90 -9.31
N LEU A 42 2.70 -11.91 -7.98
CA LEU A 42 3.69 -11.34 -7.08
C LEU A 42 5.04 -12.06 -7.21
N HIS A 43 5.02 -13.39 -7.24
CA HIS A 43 6.22 -14.20 -7.45
C HIS A 43 6.88 -13.91 -8.79
N ALA A 44 6.10 -13.88 -9.88
CA ALA A 44 6.60 -13.54 -11.21
C ALA A 44 7.22 -12.13 -11.26
N MET A 45 6.64 -11.16 -10.55
CA MET A 45 7.19 -9.82 -10.42
C MET A 45 8.50 -9.81 -9.63
N ILE A 46 8.62 -10.57 -8.54
CA ILE A 46 9.86 -10.68 -7.76
C ILE A 46 10.97 -11.29 -8.62
N CYS A 47 10.71 -12.40 -9.32
CA CYS A 47 11.69 -13.00 -10.22
C CYS A 47 12.12 -12.03 -11.34
N GLN A 48 11.21 -11.20 -11.83
CA GLN A 48 11.53 -10.18 -12.84
C GLN A 48 12.45 -9.08 -12.27
N LEU A 49 12.22 -8.65 -11.03
CA LEU A 49 13.09 -7.67 -10.33
C LEU A 49 14.50 -8.22 -10.07
N GLU A 50 14.64 -9.52 -9.90
CA GLU A 50 15.94 -10.19 -9.72
C GLU A 50 16.72 -10.36 -11.03
N SER A 51 16.05 -10.20 -12.18
CA SER A 51 16.71 -10.34 -13.47
C SER A 51 17.77 -9.25 -13.69
N ALA A 52 18.82 -9.59 -14.45
CA ALA A 52 19.91 -8.67 -14.76
C ALA A 52 19.43 -7.38 -15.45
N ALA A 53 18.36 -7.46 -16.23
CA ALA A 53 17.78 -6.29 -16.91
C ALA A 53 17.33 -5.19 -15.94
N PHE A 54 16.87 -5.58 -14.75
CA PHE A 54 16.31 -4.70 -13.73
C PHE A 54 17.36 -4.21 -12.72
N GLN A 55 18.62 -4.62 -12.87
CA GLN A 55 19.71 -4.16 -12.01
C GLN A 55 20.31 -2.84 -12.52
N PRO A 56 20.78 -1.96 -11.61
CA PRO A 56 21.47 -0.74 -12.01
C PRO A 56 22.83 -1.06 -12.64
N HIS A 57 23.16 -0.39 -13.73
CA HIS A 57 24.43 -0.54 -14.47
C HIS A 57 25.45 0.56 -14.15
N SER A 58 24.98 1.74 -13.74
CA SER A 58 25.83 2.89 -13.48
C SER A 58 25.82 3.28 -12.00
N HIS A 59 26.89 3.96 -11.55
CA HIS A 59 26.96 4.48 -10.18
C HIS A 59 25.85 5.52 -9.91
N LYS A 60 25.46 6.29 -10.92
CA LYS A 60 24.37 7.27 -10.82
C LYS A 60 23.01 6.59 -10.65
N GLU A 61 22.74 5.53 -11.43
CA GLU A 61 21.56 4.68 -11.25
C GLU A 61 21.53 4.08 -9.84
N TYR A 62 22.67 3.59 -9.34
CA TYR A 62 22.77 3.03 -7.99
C TYR A 62 22.40 4.03 -6.89
N LEU A 63 22.93 5.26 -6.94
CA LEU A 63 22.59 6.31 -5.97
C LEU A 63 21.11 6.68 -6.00
N TYR A 64 20.52 6.70 -7.19
CA TYR A 64 19.09 6.95 -7.38
C TYR A 64 18.23 5.83 -6.77
N VAL A 65 18.56 4.57 -7.08
CA VAL A 65 17.94 3.37 -6.50
C VAL A 65 18.03 3.41 -4.97
N TYR A 66 19.21 3.71 -4.43
CA TYR A 66 19.44 3.77 -2.98
C TYR A 66 18.53 4.81 -2.31
N LYS A 67 18.40 6.01 -2.90
CA LYS A 67 17.54 7.07 -2.36
C LYS A 67 16.08 6.63 -2.27
N TRP A 68 15.55 6.00 -3.32
CA TRP A 68 14.16 5.53 -3.34
C TRP A 68 13.93 4.34 -2.41
N LYS A 69 14.86 3.37 -2.37
CA LYS A 69 14.79 2.24 -1.43
C LYS A 69 14.85 2.70 0.02
N SER A 70 15.66 3.72 0.33
CA SER A 70 15.72 4.35 1.65
C SER A 70 14.37 4.97 2.04
N SER A 71 13.72 5.67 1.10
CA SER A 71 12.36 6.21 1.31
C SER A 71 11.33 5.11 1.59
N GLY A 72 11.37 4.00 0.82
CA GLY A 72 10.50 2.84 1.06
C GLY A 72 10.76 2.19 2.43
N TYR A 73 12.03 2.06 2.84
CA TYR A 73 12.38 1.53 4.16
C TYR A 73 11.90 2.42 5.30
N PHE A 74 12.02 3.74 5.14
CA PHE A 74 11.48 4.71 6.10
C PHE A 74 9.97 4.53 6.29
N ILE A 75 9.23 4.41 5.19
CA ILE A 75 7.77 4.19 5.22
C ILE A 75 7.42 2.88 5.95
N LYS A 76 8.11 1.78 5.63
CA LYS A 76 7.91 0.49 6.33
C LYS A 76 8.13 0.66 7.83
N LYS A 77 9.25 1.28 8.22
CA LYS A 77 9.58 1.50 9.64
C LYS A 77 8.52 2.34 10.35
N MET A 78 7.99 3.37 9.69
CA MET A 78 6.89 4.18 10.23
C MET A 78 5.63 3.33 10.47
N PHE A 79 5.18 2.54 9.49
CA PHE A 79 3.98 1.70 9.64
C PHE A 79 4.12 0.63 10.72
N TYR A 80 5.24 -0.11 10.73
CA TYR A 80 5.49 -1.10 11.78
C TYR A 80 5.64 -0.45 13.16
N GLY A 81 6.25 0.74 13.23
CA GLY A 81 6.41 1.49 14.48
C GLY A 81 5.07 1.95 15.07
N VAL A 82 4.21 2.56 14.25
CA VAL A 82 2.89 3.04 14.69
C VAL A 82 1.98 1.86 15.07
N ASN A 83 1.91 0.81 14.25
CA ASN A 83 1.14 -0.39 14.59
C ASN A 83 1.66 -1.08 15.85
N GLY A 84 2.98 -1.20 15.99
CA GLY A 84 3.61 -1.75 17.19
C GLY A 84 3.25 -0.95 18.43
N PHE A 85 3.29 0.38 18.35
CA PHE A 85 2.84 1.26 19.43
C PHE A 85 1.35 1.04 19.77
N LEU A 86 0.46 1.09 18.78
CA LEU A 86 -0.98 0.95 18.99
C LEU A 86 -1.35 -0.42 19.59
N CYS A 87 -0.76 -1.51 19.08
CA CYS A 87 -1.08 -2.86 19.50
C CYS A 87 -0.49 -3.24 20.86
N THR A 88 0.60 -2.60 21.29
CA THR A 88 1.20 -2.84 22.61
C THR A 88 0.59 -1.93 23.67
N PHE A 89 0.46 -0.64 23.38
CA PHE A 89 -0.01 0.36 24.34
C PHE A 89 -1.52 0.24 24.59
N GLY A 90 -2.30 -0.19 23.59
CA GLY A 90 -3.76 -0.35 23.69
C GLY A 90 -4.16 -1.34 24.80
N PRO A 91 -3.69 -2.61 24.74
CA PRO A 91 -3.95 -3.58 25.80
C PRO A 91 -3.43 -3.16 27.17
N ILE A 92 -2.23 -2.57 27.25
CA ILE A 92 -1.68 -2.08 28.53
C ILE A 92 -2.63 -1.07 29.17
N LEU A 93 -3.11 -0.11 28.39
CA LEU A 93 -4.01 0.90 28.90
C LEU A 93 -5.40 0.37 29.23
N ALA A 94 -5.91 -0.59 28.43
CA ALA A 94 -7.15 -1.29 28.74
C ALA A 94 -7.06 -2.01 30.10
N MET A 95 -5.91 -2.64 30.41
CA MET A 95 -5.67 -3.24 31.72
C MET A 95 -5.62 -2.20 32.85
N LEU A 96 -4.92 -1.08 32.64
CA LEU A 96 -4.87 0.01 33.63
C LEU A 96 -6.25 0.62 33.91
N GLN A 97 -7.14 0.60 32.92
CA GLN A 97 -8.54 1.02 33.06
C GLN A 97 -9.46 -0.06 33.65
N GLY A 98 -8.94 -1.25 33.96
CA GLY A 98 -9.74 -2.37 34.47
C GLY A 98 -10.74 -2.94 33.45
N LYS A 99 -10.52 -2.73 32.14
CA LYS A 99 -11.39 -3.28 31.10
C LYS A 99 -11.19 -4.78 30.95
N ALA A 100 -12.29 -5.53 30.80
CA ALA A 100 -12.25 -6.98 30.61
C ALA A 100 -11.76 -7.41 29.21
N ALA A 101 -11.77 -6.50 28.23
CA ALA A 101 -11.32 -6.73 26.87
C ALA A 101 -10.75 -5.43 26.26
N PRO A 102 -9.72 -5.51 25.40
CA PRO A 102 -9.15 -4.33 24.73
C PRO A 102 -10.09 -3.76 23.65
N LEU A 103 -10.91 -4.60 23.02
CA LEU A 103 -11.87 -4.19 21.99
C LEU A 103 -13.31 -4.46 22.43
N ALA A 104 -14.23 -3.57 22.03
CA ALA A 104 -15.66 -3.73 22.30
C ALA A 104 -16.22 -4.88 21.45
N THR A 105 -16.42 -6.03 22.08
CA THR A 105 -16.77 -7.31 21.44
C THR A 105 -17.50 -8.20 22.42
N TYR A 106 -18.23 -9.21 21.94
CA TYR A 106 -18.89 -10.23 22.77
C TYR A 106 -17.87 -11.20 23.40
N ILE A 107 -17.81 -11.29 24.73
CA ILE A 107 -17.02 -12.31 25.45
C ILE A 107 -17.94 -13.50 25.71
N PRO A 108 -17.64 -14.69 25.16
CA PRO A 108 -18.45 -15.86 25.41
C PRO A 108 -18.43 -16.26 26.89
N PRO A 109 -19.57 -16.66 27.49
CA PRO A 109 -19.68 -16.92 28.93
C PRO A 109 -18.84 -18.14 29.39
N TRP A 110 -18.48 -19.03 28.46
CA TRP A 110 -17.65 -20.20 28.73
C TRP A 110 -16.14 -19.93 28.70
N ILE A 111 -15.70 -18.71 28.32
CA ILE A 111 -14.28 -18.35 28.24
C ILE A 111 -13.92 -17.40 29.38
N HIS A 112 -12.87 -17.73 30.13
CA HIS A 112 -12.35 -16.84 31.17
C HIS A 112 -11.84 -15.52 30.55
N TRP A 113 -12.25 -14.38 31.11
CA TRP A 113 -11.97 -13.06 30.52
C TRP A 113 -10.49 -12.78 30.26
N ARG A 114 -9.57 -13.23 31.13
CA ARG A 114 -8.12 -13.09 30.92
C ARG A 114 -7.61 -13.81 29.66
N VAL A 115 -8.14 -15.01 29.40
CA VAL A 115 -7.76 -15.79 28.21
C VAL A 115 -8.27 -15.07 26.97
N TYR A 116 -9.51 -14.61 27.02
CA TYR A 116 -10.11 -13.85 25.92
C TYR A 116 -9.39 -12.51 25.65
N PHE A 117 -8.97 -11.81 26.71
CA PHE A 117 -8.19 -10.57 26.61
C PHE A 117 -6.90 -10.76 25.81
N TRP A 118 -6.12 -11.80 26.14
CA TRP A 118 -4.88 -12.12 25.43
C TRP A 118 -5.14 -12.57 24.00
N PHE A 119 -6.15 -13.41 23.79
CA PHE A 119 -6.58 -13.80 22.45
C PHE A 119 -6.87 -12.58 21.56
N GLN A 120 -7.65 -11.62 22.06
CA GLN A 120 -7.94 -10.39 21.32
C GLN A 120 -6.71 -9.54 21.04
N SER A 121 -5.82 -9.43 22.02
CA SER A 121 -4.57 -8.68 21.85
C SER A 121 -3.71 -9.31 20.75
N THR A 122 -3.58 -10.64 20.74
CA THR A 122 -2.87 -11.39 19.69
C THR A 122 -3.53 -11.23 18.32
N VAL A 123 -4.85 -11.35 18.23
CA VAL A 123 -5.59 -11.14 16.97
C VAL A 123 -5.42 -9.70 16.46
N SER A 124 -5.39 -8.71 17.36
CA SER A 124 -5.17 -7.31 16.98
C SER A 124 -3.76 -7.09 16.42
N VAL A 125 -2.74 -7.66 17.06
CA VAL A 125 -1.35 -7.64 16.54
C VAL A 125 -1.29 -8.31 15.17
N TYR A 126 -1.94 -9.46 15.01
CA TYR A 126 -2.02 -10.15 13.72
C TYR A 126 -2.66 -9.26 12.65
N ASN A 127 -3.83 -8.69 12.93
CA ASN A 127 -4.54 -7.81 11.98
C ASN A 127 -3.73 -6.57 11.60
N ALA A 128 -3.07 -5.93 12.56
CA ALA A 128 -2.19 -4.77 12.32
C ALA A 128 -0.97 -5.15 11.47
N THR A 129 -0.36 -6.29 11.76
CA THR A 129 0.79 -6.82 11.01
C THR A 129 0.39 -7.10 9.55
N MET A 130 -0.80 -7.65 9.33
CA MET A 130 -1.31 -7.93 8.00
C MET A 130 -1.52 -6.67 7.16
N ALA A 131 -2.06 -5.61 7.73
CA ALA A 131 -2.14 -4.30 7.06
C ALA A 131 -0.75 -3.74 6.75
N SER A 132 0.18 -3.79 7.71
CA SER A 132 1.57 -3.33 7.52
C SER A 132 2.27 -4.08 6.39
N ILE A 133 2.13 -5.40 6.31
CA ILE A 133 2.70 -6.23 5.24
C ILE A 133 2.13 -5.80 3.89
N TYR A 134 0.81 -5.66 3.81
CA TYR A 134 0.13 -5.29 2.56
C TYR A 134 0.61 -3.94 2.01
N VAL A 135 0.54 -2.90 2.84
CA VAL A 135 0.97 -1.55 2.47
C VAL A 135 2.46 -1.54 2.12
N SER A 136 3.29 -2.28 2.87
CA SER A 136 4.72 -2.38 2.60
C SER A 136 5.02 -3.03 1.25
N ILE A 137 4.31 -4.10 0.88
CA ILE A 137 4.50 -4.79 -0.40
C ILE A 137 4.10 -3.85 -1.54
N LEU A 138 2.90 -3.26 -1.49
CA LEU A 138 2.43 -2.35 -2.54
C LEU A 138 3.34 -1.14 -2.72
N CYS A 139 3.73 -0.49 -1.61
CA CYS A 139 4.65 0.63 -1.64
C CYS A 139 6.00 0.23 -2.26
N THR A 140 6.51 -0.95 -1.94
CA THR A 140 7.77 -1.44 -2.51
C THR A 140 7.63 -1.66 -4.02
N LEU A 141 6.57 -2.33 -4.47
CA LEU A 141 6.35 -2.59 -5.89
C LEU A 141 6.21 -1.29 -6.70
N LEU A 142 5.49 -0.30 -6.17
CA LEU A 142 5.37 1.03 -6.80
C LEU A 142 6.73 1.74 -6.88
N ILE A 143 7.51 1.71 -5.80
CA ILE A 143 8.85 2.29 -5.78
C ILE A 143 9.76 1.59 -6.80
N GLU A 144 9.74 0.25 -6.86
CA GLU A 144 10.52 -0.49 -7.85
C GLU A 144 10.09 -0.12 -9.28
N ALA A 145 8.79 -0.02 -9.56
CA ALA A 145 8.32 0.43 -10.88
C ALA A 145 8.86 1.83 -11.24
N ILE A 146 8.86 2.77 -10.29
CA ILE A 146 9.40 4.13 -10.49
C ILE A 146 10.90 4.08 -10.80
N ILE A 147 11.65 3.29 -10.02
CA ILE A 147 13.09 3.10 -10.22
C ILE A 147 13.37 2.58 -11.63
N GLN A 148 12.65 1.54 -12.07
CA GLN A 148 12.88 0.93 -13.38
C GLN A 148 12.61 1.88 -14.53
N VAL A 149 11.51 2.65 -14.47
CA VAL A 149 11.21 3.66 -15.49
C VAL A 149 12.27 4.76 -15.51
N ALA A 150 12.74 5.20 -14.34
CA ALA A 150 13.76 6.23 -14.24
C ALA A 150 15.14 5.77 -14.76
N CYS A 151 15.56 4.54 -14.43
CA CYS A 151 16.79 3.95 -14.97
C CYS A 151 16.70 3.80 -16.50
N LEU A 152 15.56 3.33 -17.00
CA LEU A 152 15.36 3.18 -18.44
C LEU A 152 15.39 4.54 -19.17
N LYS A 153 14.81 5.57 -18.57
CA LYS A 153 14.89 6.95 -19.08
C LYS A 153 16.34 7.43 -19.19
N GLU A 154 17.14 7.21 -18.14
CA GLU A 154 18.56 7.61 -18.15
C GLU A 154 19.34 6.86 -19.25
N ARG A 155 19.09 5.56 -19.43
CA ARG A 155 19.69 4.76 -20.50
C ARG A 155 19.31 5.32 -21.86
N LEU A 156 18.02 5.63 -22.06
CA LEU A 156 17.48 6.16 -23.30
C LEU A 156 18.13 7.51 -23.69
N GLU A 157 18.35 8.40 -22.72
CA GLU A 157 19.04 9.68 -22.95
C GLU A 157 20.50 9.50 -23.39
N SER A 158 21.13 8.38 -23.05
CA SER A 158 22.51 8.05 -23.45
C SER A 158 22.63 7.20 -24.72
N VAL A 159 21.51 6.86 -25.38
CA VAL A 159 21.54 5.99 -26.56
C VAL A 159 22.03 6.77 -27.79
N GLU A 160 23.17 6.33 -28.34
CA GLU A 160 23.69 6.78 -29.65
C GLU A 160 23.49 5.73 -30.75
N ASP A 161 23.38 4.44 -30.39
CA ASP A 161 23.25 3.32 -31.34
C ASP A 161 21.82 2.77 -31.41
N ARG A 162 21.41 2.37 -32.61
CA ARG A 162 20.11 1.78 -32.92
C ARG A 162 19.84 0.49 -32.14
N ARG A 163 20.84 -0.36 -31.95
CA ARG A 163 20.68 -1.63 -31.22
C ARG A 163 20.30 -1.38 -29.75
N CYS A 164 20.94 -0.41 -29.12
CA CYS A 164 20.61 0.01 -27.75
C CYS A 164 19.19 0.58 -27.65
N LEU A 165 18.68 1.23 -28.70
CA LEU A 165 17.29 1.71 -28.74
C LEU A 165 16.29 0.56 -28.82
N GLU A 166 16.55 -0.47 -29.62
CA GLU A 166 15.71 -1.67 -29.71
C GLU A 166 15.66 -2.40 -28.36
N GLU A 167 16.80 -2.55 -27.66
CA GLU A 167 16.86 -3.10 -26.31
C GLU A 167 16.09 -2.25 -25.28
N CYS A 168 16.16 -0.92 -25.38
CA CYS A 168 15.39 -0.02 -24.51
C CYS A 168 13.88 -0.17 -24.72
N ILE A 169 13.42 -0.32 -25.97
CA ILE A 169 12.01 -0.54 -26.29
C ILE A 169 11.54 -1.91 -25.76
N GLU A 170 12.35 -2.95 -25.91
CA GLU A 170 12.03 -4.27 -25.37
C GLU A 170 11.94 -4.25 -23.84
N HIS A 171 12.92 -3.65 -23.16
CA HIS A 171 12.89 -3.49 -21.72
C HIS A 171 11.69 -2.66 -21.26
N TYR A 172 11.32 -1.61 -22.00
CA TYR A 172 10.13 -0.83 -21.72
C TYR A 172 8.83 -1.65 -21.77
N SER A 173 8.72 -2.54 -22.75
CA SER A 173 7.59 -3.48 -22.86
C SER A 173 7.49 -4.37 -21.61
N GLN A 174 8.64 -4.86 -21.10
CA GLN A 174 8.70 -5.64 -19.87
C GLN A 174 8.29 -4.82 -18.63
N ILE A 175 8.72 -3.56 -18.52
CA ILE A 175 8.31 -2.66 -17.45
C ILE A 175 6.82 -2.35 -17.53
N THR A 176 6.28 -2.14 -18.72
CA THR A 176 4.84 -1.90 -18.91
C THR A 176 4.02 -3.12 -18.48
N ALA A 177 4.46 -4.33 -18.84
CA ALA A 177 3.84 -5.56 -18.38
C ALA A 177 3.90 -5.69 -16.84
N PHE A 178 5.04 -5.33 -16.24
CA PHE A 178 5.22 -5.28 -14.79
C PHE A 178 4.27 -4.28 -14.12
N THR A 179 4.21 -3.04 -14.60
CA THR A 179 3.28 -2.00 -14.09
C THR A 179 1.82 -2.40 -14.25
N LYS A 180 1.45 -3.07 -15.35
CA LYS A 180 0.10 -3.58 -15.55
C LYS A 180 -0.26 -4.66 -14.52
N ARG A 181 0.67 -5.54 -14.17
CA ARG A 181 0.49 -6.53 -13.09
C ARG A 181 0.32 -5.84 -11.73
N ILE A 182 1.16 -4.84 -11.43
CA ILE A 182 1.00 -4.02 -10.22
C ILE A 182 -0.40 -3.38 -10.20
N HIS A 183 -0.83 -2.77 -11.29
CA HIS A 183 -2.13 -2.13 -11.36
C HIS A 183 -3.28 -3.11 -11.11
N ASN A 184 -3.23 -4.32 -11.67
CA ASN A 184 -4.25 -5.33 -11.43
C ASN A 184 -4.33 -5.75 -9.95
N ILE A 185 -3.17 -5.94 -9.30
CA ILE A 185 -3.10 -6.28 -7.87
C ILE A 185 -3.61 -5.12 -7.01
N CYS A 186 -3.18 -3.90 -7.33
CA CYS A 186 -3.59 -2.69 -6.63
C CYS A 186 -5.07 -2.40 -6.83
N LYS A 187 -5.66 -2.61 -8.01
CA LYS A 187 -7.03 -2.17 -8.32
C LYS A 187 -8.05 -2.70 -7.34
N ILE A 188 -8.06 -4.01 -7.09
CA ILE A 188 -9.05 -4.64 -6.20
C ILE A 188 -8.76 -4.24 -4.76
N GLY A 189 -7.53 -4.46 -4.29
CA GLY A 189 -7.22 -4.25 -2.88
C GLY A 189 -7.22 -2.77 -2.48
N LEU A 190 -6.74 -1.86 -3.33
CA LEU A 190 -6.80 -0.41 -3.10
C LEU A 190 -8.25 0.10 -3.10
N THR A 191 -9.15 -0.46 -3.92
CA THR A 191 -10.57 -0.11 -3.86
C THR A 191 -11.16 -0.46 -2.51
N VAL A 192 -10.86 -1.66 -1.99
CA VAL A 192 -11.28 -2.08 -0.65
C VAL A 192 -10.71 -1.15 0.41
N VAL A 193 -9.39 -0.92 0.40
CA VAL A 193 -8.70 -0.03 1.36
C VAL A 193 -9.25 1.38 1.32
N PHE A 194 -9.57 1.90 0.14
CA PHE A 194 -10.08 3.25 -0.03
C PHE A 194 -11.50 3.38 0.52
N VAL A 195 -12.41 2.49 0.13
CA VAL A 195 -13.80 2.52 0.59
C VAL A 195 -13.87 2.34 2.11
N THR A 196 -13.19 1.33 2.65
CA THR A 196 -13.20 1.09 4.10
C THR A 196 -12.38 2.15 4.84
N GLY A 197 -11.34 2.69 4.22
CA GLY A 197 -10.55 3.81 4.74
C GLY A 197 -11.38 5.07 4.91
N VAL A 198 -12.21 5.42 3.93
CA VAL A 198 -13.15 6.56 4.05
C VAL A 198 -14.14 6.33 5.18
N LEU A 199 -14.74 5.13 5.28
CA LEU A 199 -15.63 4.79 6.39
C LEU A 199 -14.93 4.90 7.76
N ASN A 200 -13.70 4.40 7.86
CA ASN A 200 -12.88 4.48 9.06
C ASN A 200 -12.52 5.93 9.41
N ILE A 201 -12.15 6.75 8.44
CA ILE A 201 -11.87 8.18 8.65
C ILE A 201 -13.13 8.90 9.16
N CYS A 202 -14.28 8.68 8.52
CA CYS A 202 -15.54 9.32 8.92
C CYS A 202 -15.97 8.92 10.35
N THR A 203 -15.92 7.62 10.66
CA THR A 203 -16.25 7.13 12.00
C THR A 203 -15.26 7.61 13.05
N SER A 204 -13.94 7.57 12.77
CA SER A 204 -12.91 8.11 13.67
C SER A 204 -13.09 9.60 13.93
N LEU A 205 -13.35 10.41 12.89
CA LEU A 205 -13.59 11.85 13.06
C LEU A 205 -14.82 12.14 13.91
N SER A 206 -15.91 11.38 13.73
CA SER A 206 -17.08 11.49 14.58
C SER A 206 -16.77 11.12 16.04
N LEU A 207 -15.96 10.07 16.26
CA LEU A 207 -15.60 9.63 17.61
C LEU A 207 -14.65 10.61 18.31
N ILE A 208 -13.70 11.21 17.58
CA ILE A 208 -12.72 12.18 18.13
C ILE A 208 -13.41 13.34 18.87
N LEU A 209 -14.61 13.75 18.44
CA LEU A 209 -15.35 14.84 19.06
C LEU A 209 -15.96 14.49 20.43
N GLU A 210 -16.10 13.21 20.75
CA GLU A 210 -16.84 12.73 21.92
C GLU A 210 -15.99 11.91 22.91
N VAL A 211 -14.82 11.44 22.46
CA VAL A 211 -13.95 10.56 23.25
C VAL A 211 -13.09 11.31 24.27
N LYS A 212 -12.63 10.59 25.30
CA LYS A 212 -11.73 11.14 26.32
C LYS A 212 -10.33 11.34 25.73
N PHE A 213 -9.53 12.22 26.36
CA PHE A 213 -8.13 12.45 25.96
C PHE A 213 -7.30 11.15 25.83
N ILE A 214 -7.53 10.18 26.72
CA ILE A 214 -6.86 8.88 26.65
C ILE A 214 -7.18 8.13 25.36
N GLU A 215 -8.44 8.15 24.90
CA GLU A 215 -8.87 7.47 23.68
C GLU A 215 -8.36 8.21 22.43
N LEU A 216 -8.20 9.54 22.53
CA LEU A 216 -7.59 10.37 21.49
C LEU A 216 -6.15 9.95 21.19
N VAL A 217 -5.38 9.52 22.20
CA VAL A 217 -3.99 9.02 22.04
C VAL A 217 -3.92 7.80 21.11
N PHE A 218 -5.01 7.05 20.92
CA PHE A 218 -5.07 5.93 19.97
C PHE A 218 -5.73 6.30 18.65
N MET A 219 -6.79 7.10 18.70
CA MET A 219 -7.51 7.53 17.51
C MET A 219 -6.64 8.38 16.58
N VAL A 220 -5.80 9.27 17.13
CA VAL A 220 -4.96 10.17 16.31
C VAL A 220 -3.87 9.40 15.54
N PRO A 221 -3.05 8.53 16.15
CA PRO A 221 -2.07 7.75 15.39
C PRO A 221 -2.73 6.77 14.41
N TYR A 222 -3.87 6.18 14.76
CA TYR A 222 -4.61 5.33 13.82
C TYR A 222 -5.10 6.13 12.61
N LEU A 223 -5.72 7.28 12.85
CA LEU A 223 -6.24 8.14 11.79
C LEU A 223 -5.10 8.66 10.89
N SER A 224 -3.98 9.06 11.49
CA SER A 224 -2.81 9.49 10.74
C SER A 224 -2.24 8.35 9.89
N GLU A 225 -2.22 7.12 10.42
CA GLU A 225 -1.81 5.95 9.66
C GLU A 225 -2.72 5.72 8.44
N MET A 226 -4.04 5.72 8.61
CA MET A 226 -4.99 5.52 7.52
C MET A 226 -4.86 6.59 6.43
N ILE A 227 -4.71 7.87 6.83
CA ILE A 227 -4.47 8.97 5.90
C ILE A 227 -3.13 8.77 5.17
N MET A 228 -2.08 8.36 5.89
CA MET A 228 -0.76 8.10 5.30
C MET A 228 -0.79 6.95 4.30
N ILE A 229 -1.55 5.87 4.56
CA ILE A 229 -1.73 4.77 3.60
C ILE A 229 -2.28 5.31 2.29
N ILE A 230 -3.39 6.06 2.34
CA ILE A 230 -4.03 6.63 1.14
C ILE A 230 -3.06 7.59 0.45
N TYR A 231 -2.44 8.50 1.21
CA TYR A 231 -1.51 9.49 0.70
C TYR A 231 -0.32 8.85 -0.03
N ILE A 232 0.33 7.85 0.58
CA ILE A 232 1.49 7.15 0.02
C ILE A 232 1.14 6.49 -1.32
N HIS A 233 0.01 5.80 -1.40
CA HIS A 233 -0.42 5.15 -2.63
C HIS A 233 -0.70 6.19 -3.73
N CYS A 234 -1.40 7.28 -3.42
CA CYS A 234 -1.66 8.36 -4.36
C CYS A 234 -0.36 9.06 -4.80
N PHE A 235 0.57 9.29 -3.87
CA PHE A 235 1.84 9.97 -4.11
C PHE A 235 2.73 9.17 -5.07
N TYR A 236 3.02 7.92 -4.75
CA TYR A 236 3.85 7.07 -5.62
C TYR A 236 3.13 6.73 -6.93
N GLY A 237 1.81 6.53 -6.91
CA GLY A 237 1.03 6.35 -8.14
C GLY A 237 1.15 7.54 -9.09
N THR A 238 1.11 8.76 -8.56
CA THR A 238 1.28 10.00 -9.34
C THR A 238 2.70 10.13 -9.90
N ILE A 239 3.72 9.85 -9.08
CA ILE A 239 5.11 9.87 -9.54
C ILE A 239 5.33 8.87 -10.67
N LEU A 240 4.85 7.64 -10.50
CA LEU A 240 4.95 6.60 -11.52
C LEU A 240 4.31 7.04 -12.84
N ALA A 241 3.08 7.58 -12.78
CA ALA A 241 2.39 8.09 -13.96
C ALA A 241 3.17 9.23 -14.65
N ASN A 242 3.81 10.10 -13.88
CA ASN A 242 4.62 11.19 -14.41
C ASN A 242 5.92 10.69 -15.05
N GLU A 243 6.63 9.74 -14.44
CA GLU A 243 7.86 9.19 -15.01
C GLU A 243 7.57 8.41 -16.30
N VAL A 244 6.49 7.61 -16.33
CA VAL A 244 6.05 6.92 -17.54
C VAL A 244 5.75 7.92 -18.66
N ARG A 245 5.03 9.01 -18.38
CA ARG A 245 4.72 10.06 -19.36
C ARG A 245 5.97 10.73 -19.92
N LYS A 246 6.93 11.07 -19.06
CA LYS A 246 8.20 11.69 -19.48
C LYS A 246 9.00 10.75 -20.38
N TYR A 247 9.05 9.47 -20.02
CA TYR A 247 9.70 8.45 -20.84
C TYR A 247 9.09 8.39 -22.25
N TYR A 248 7.76 8.35 -22.36
CA TYR A 248 7.12 8.38 -23.68
C TYR A 248 7.47 9.59 -24.52
N HIS A 249 7.47 10.76 -23.89
CA HIS A 249 7.80 12.00 -24.60
C HIS A 249 9.22 11.95 -25.17
N LEU A 250 10.19 11.46 -24.39
CA LEU A 250 11.57 11.29 -24.86
C LEU A 250 11.67 10.25 -25.98
N LEU A 251 10.99 9.12 -25.81
CA LEU A 251 10.97 8.06 -26.81
C LEU A 251 10.34 8.55 -28.14
N SER A 252 9.27 9.35 -28.09
CA SER A 252 8.69 9.93 -29.31
C SER A 252 9.64 10.89 -30.03
N LEU A 253 10.41 11.70 -29.29
CA LEU A 253 11.39 12.62 -29.89
C LEU A 253 12.49 11.84 -30.62
N GLN A 254 13.08 10.83 -29.97
CA GLN A 254 14.11 10.01 -30.61
C GLN A 254 13.61 9.21 -31.80
N ILE A 255 12.36 8.74 -31.79
CA ILE A 255 11.78 8.02 -32.93
C ILE A 255 11.53 8.95 -34.12
N ASP A 256 11.15 10.21 -33.89
CA ASP A 256 10.92 11.17 -34.97
C ASP A 256 12.22 11.71 -35.58
N ASP A 257 13.30 11.81 -34.80
CA ASP A 257 14.63 12.22 -35.30
C ASP A 257 15.37 11.10 -36.05
N SER A 258 14.91 9.86 -35.94
CA SER A 258 15.59 8.68 -36.50
C SER A 258 14.83 8.09 -37.69
N PRO A 259 15.52 7.50 -38.69
CA PRO A 259 14.89 6.90 -39.87
C PRO A 259 14.27 5.52 -39.55
N PHE A 260 13.45 5.45 -38.50
CA PHE A 260 12.84 4.22 -38.02
C PHE A 260 11.64 3.78 -38.86
N THR A 261 11.45 2.46 -38.89
CA THR A 261 10.42 1.78 -39.68
C THR A 261 9.03 1.94 -39.07
N LYS A 262 8.01 1.86 -39.93
CA LYS A 262 6.56 1.93 -39.63
C LYS A 262 6.13 1.03 -38.46
N THR A 263 6.84 -0.08 -38.23
CA THR A 263 6.60 -1.07 -37.17
C THR A 263 6.83 -0.51 -35.76
N SER A 264 7.86 0.33 -35.55
CA SER A 264 8.17 0.90 -34.24
C SER A 264 7.15 1.97 -33.83
N LYS A 265 6.64 2.75 -34.80
CA LYS A 265 5.53 3.69 -34.57
C LYS A 265 4.24 2.97 -34.20
N LEU A 266 3.93 1.84 -34.85
CA LEU A 266 2.76 1.02 -34.52
C LEU A 266 2.82 0.46 -33.10
N ASN A 267 3.98 -0.03 -32.66
CA ASN A 267 4.16 -0.51 -31.28
C ASN A 267 4.01 0.60 -30.24
N LEU A 268 4.43 1.83 -30.58
CA LEU A 268 4.28 3.01 -29.72
C LEU A 268 2.81 3.43 -29.55
N GLU A 269 2.02 3.39 -30.62
CA GLU A 269 0.59 3.68 -30.58
C GLU A 269 -0.20 2.65 -29.75
N VAL A 270 0.15 1.37 -29.88
CA VAL A 270 -0.43 0.29 -29.04
C VAL A 270 -0.09 0.49 -27.56
N LEU A 271 1.14 0.93 -27.26
CA LEU A 271 1.60 1.24 -25.91
C LEU A 271 0.91 2.47 -25.30
N GLN A 272 0.65 3.52 -26.09
CA GLN A 272 -0.16 4.67 -25.66
C GLN A 272 -1.60 4.29 -25.33
N PHE A 273 -2.19 3.37 -26.10
CA PHE A 273 -3.57 2.92 -25.86
C PHE A 273 -3.70 2.06 -24.59
N ALA A 274 -2.63 1.36 -24.20
CA ALA A 274 -2.61 0.52 -22.99
C ALA A 274 -2.51 1.32 -21.67
N ILE A 275 -2.24 2.62 -21.74
CA ILE A 275 -2.00 3.50 -20.58
C ILE A 275 -3.16 4.46 -20.30
N LYS A 276 -4.05 4.66 -21.29
CA LYS A 276 -5.34 5.30 -21.09
C LYS A 276 -6.33 4.33 -20.45
#